data_AF-A0A4U1BG61-F1
#
_entry.id   AF-A0A4U1BG61-F1
#
_cell.length_a   1.000
_cell.length_b   1.000
_cell.length_c   1.000
_cell.angle_alpha   90.00
_cell.angle_beta   90.00
_cell.angle_gamma   90.00
#
_symmetry.space_group_name_H-M   'P 1'
#
loop_
_entity.id
_entity.type
_entity.pdbx_description
1 polymer ?
#
loop_
_entity_poly.entity_id
_entity_poly.type
_entity_poly.pdbx_seq_one_letter_code
_entity_poly.pdbx_strand_id
1 'polypeptide(L)'
;MNKHFGSFDEFYPFYLGEHRNRRCRLLHYIGSVLVLLMAGIAVTSGNYLLLLTLPLIGYGFAWAGHFGFEKNRPATFQYPFYSLLGDWVMLKDAVTGELDAKLKQLQPQPRR
;
A
#
# COMPACT_ATOMS: atom_id res chain seq x y z
N MET A 1 20.16 8.49 4.16
CA MET A 1 20.67 7.14 4.46
C MET A 1 19.88 6.15 3.64
N ASN A 2 20.54 5.36 2.79
CA ASN A 2 19.88 4.23 2.14
C ASN A 2 19.59 3.19 3.22
N LYS A 3 18.37 3.19 3.78
CA LYS A 3 17.92 2.08 4.61
C LYS A 3 17.84 0.86 3.71
N HIS A 4 18.65 -0.16 3.99
CA HIS A 4 18.52 -1.50 3.43
C HIS A 4 17.69 -2.36 4.38
N PHE A 5 16.58 -2.91 3.90
CA PHE A 5 15.77 -3.86 4.67
C PHE A 5 16.18 -5.28 4.27
N GLY A 6 16.50 -6.12 5.26
CA GLY A 6 16.90 -7.51 5.05
C GLY A 6 15.70 -8.47 4.97
N SER A 7 14.53 -8.03 5.43
CA SER A 7 13.29 -8.80 5.43
C SER A 7 12.06 -7.91 5.28
N PHE A 8 10.92 -8.53 4.93
CA PHE A 8 9.64 -7.82 4.89
C PHE A 8 9.19 -7.35 6.29
N ASP A 9 9.46 -8.12 7.34
CA ASP A 9 9.09 -7.75 8.71
C ASP A 9 9.82 -6.49 9.20
N GLU A 10 11.06 -6.28 8.74
CA GLU A 10 11.79 -5.03 8.98
C GLU A 10 11.25 -3.87 8.13
N PHE A 11 10.82 -4.16 6.90
CA PHE A 11 10.30 -3.17 5.96
C PHE A 11 8.89 -2.68 6.34
N TYR A 12 8.02 -3.57 6.83
CA TYR A 12 6.60 -3.28 6.98
C TYR A 12 6.29 -2.14 7.98
N PRO A 13 6.95 -2.03 9.15
CA PRO A 13 6.80 -0.88 10.03
C PRO A 13 7.21 0.45 9.37
N PHE A 14 8.27 0.44 8.55
CA PHE A 14 8.66 1.60 7.75
C PHE A 14 7.60 1.94 6.70
N TYR A 15 7.10 0.93 5.98
CA TYR A 15 6.03 1.08 5.00
C TYR A 15 4.77 1.70 5.63
N LEU A 16 4.31 1.21 6.78
CA LEU A 16 3.17 1.82 7.49
C LEU A 16 3.46 3.26 7.93
N GLY A 17 4.71 3.58 8.25
CA GLY A 17 5.18 4.94 8.52
C GLY A 17 5.08 5.88 7.32
N GLU A 18 5.18 5.36 6.09
CA GLU A 18 4.96 6.10 4.85
C GLU A 18 3.46 6.22 4.47
N HIS A 19 2.56 5.69 5.30
CA HIS A 19 1.10 5.70 5.08
C HIS A 19 0.33 6.11 6.36
N ARG A 20 0.84 7.10 7.12
CA ARG A 20 0.19 7.54 8.36
C ARG A 20 -1.11 8.29 8.10
N ASN A 21 -1.22 8.97 6.97
CA ASN A 21 -2.45 9.65 6.59
C ASN A 21 -3.56 8.66 6.21
N ARG A 22 -4.72 8.77 6.86
CA ARG A 22 -5.89 7.91 6.59
C ARG A 22 -6.37 8.01 5.14
N ARG A 23 -6.30 9.19 4.51
CA ARG A 23 -6.73 9.40 3.12
C ARG A 23 -5.76 8.75 2.13
N CYS A 24 -4.46 8.75 2.44
CA CYS A 24 -3.46 8.01 1.67
C CYS A 24 -3.80 6.51 1.66
N ARG A 25 -3.99 5.92 2.84
CA ARG A 25 -4.39 4.51 2.96
C ARG A 25 -5.70 4.19 2.23
N LEU A 26 -6.71 5.05 2.35
CA LEU A 26 -7.98 4.86 1.67
C LEU A 26 -7.82 4.78 0.15
N LEU A 27 -6.98 5.64 -0.45
CA LEU A 27 -6.72 5.59 -1.88
C LEU A 27 -6.02 4.29 -2.29
N HIS A 28 -5.07 3.78 -1.49
CA HIS A 28 -4.47 2.46 -1.74
C HIS A 28 -5.54 1.38 -1.74
N TYR A 29 -6.44 1.38 -0.75
CA TYR A 29 -7.52 0.37 -0.67
C TYR A 29 -8.46 0.44 -1.86
N ILE A 30 -8.85 1.63 -2.30
CA ILE A 30 -9.68 1.82 -3.50
C ILE A 30 -8.95 1.26 -4.72
N GLY A 31 -7.66 1.59 -4.89
CA GLY A 31 -6.83 1.05 -5.96
C GLY A 31 -6.77 -0.48 -5.95
N SER A 32 -6.49 -1.10 -4.80
CA SER A 32 -6.41 -2.56 -4.65
C SER A 32 -7.74 -3.25 -4.98
N VAL A 33 -8.87 -2.70 -4.53
CA VAL A 33 -10.20 -3.26 -4.84
C VAL A 33 -10.50 -3.14 -6.34
N LEU A 34 -10.19 -2.01 -6.96
CA LEU A 34 -10.37 -1.84 -8.41
C LEU A 34 -9.47 -2.75 -9.23
N VAL A 35 -8.24 -3.02 -8.78
CA VAL A 35 -7.34 -4.01 -9.38
C VAL A 35 -7.99 -5.40 -9.35
N LEU A 36 -8.53 -5.83 -8.22
CA LEU A 36 -9.21 -7.14 -8.12
C LEU A 36 -10.46 -7.19 -8.99
N LEU A 37 -11.27 -6.13 -9.00
CA LEU A 37 -12.46 -6.04 -9.84
C LEU A 37 -12.11 -6.15 -11.33
N MET A 38 -11.11 -5.39 -11.77
CA MET A 38 -10.69 -5.37 -13.18
C MET A 38 -10.03 -6.70 -13.59
N ALA A 39 -9.27 -7.33 -12.70
CA ALA A 39 -8.75 -8.68 -12.93
C ALA A 39 -9.90 -9.70 -13.08
N GLY A 40 -10.93 -9.62 -12.24
CA GLY A 40 -12.13 -10.46 -12.35
C GLY A 40 -12.88 -10.25 -13.67
N ILE A 41 -13.01 -9.00 -14.13
CA ILE A 41 -13.60 -8.69 -15.43
C ILE A 41 -12.75 -9.26 -16.57
N ALA A 42 -11.43 -9.13 -16.51
CA ALA A 42 -10.53 -9.67 -17.53
C ALA A 42 -10.69 -11.19 -17.68
N VAL A 43 -10.77 -11.90 -16.55
CA VAL A 43 -10.96 -13.37 -16.53
C VAL A 43 -12.35 -13.76 -17.03
N THR A 44 -13.41 -13.11 -16.56
CA THR A 44 -14.79 -13.48 -16.90
C THR A 44 -15.18 -13.10 -18.33
N SER A 45 -14.61 -12.02 -18.88
CA SER A 45 -14.84 -11.60 -20.27
C SER A 45 -13.91 -12.29 -21.28
N GLY A 46 -12.83 -12.93 -20.83
CA GLY A 46 -11.75 -13.45 -21.67
C GLY A 46 -10.87 -12.37 -22.30
N ASN A 47 -11.13 -11.08 -22.03
CA ASN A 47 -10.34 -9.97 -22.54
C ASN A 47 -9.14 -9.69 -21.63
N TYR A 48 -8.07 -10.47 -21.80
CA TYR A 48 -6.85 -10.34 -21.01
C TYR A 48 -6.08 -9.02 -21.25
N LEU A 49 -6.40 -8.24 -22.29
CA LEU A 49 -5.80 -6.90 -22.47
C LEU A 49 -6.16 -5.96 -21.31
N LEU A 50 -7.28 -6.21 -20.61
CA LEU A 50 -7.66 -5.46 -19.40
C LEU A 50 -6.62 -5.61 -18.28
N LEU A 51 -5.82 -6.67 -18.26
CA LEU A 51 -4.75 -6.83 -17.26
C LEU A 51 -3.66 -5.76 -17.37
N LEU A 52 -3.48 -5.15 -18.55
CA LEU A 52 -2.54 -4.03 -18.75
C LEU A 52 -2.97 -2.77 -17.98
N THR A 53 -4.25 -2.67 -17.59
CA THR A 53 -4.75 -1.53 -16.81
C THR A 53 -4.46 -1.65 -15.32
N LEU A 54 -4.13 -2.85 -14.80
CA LEU A 54 -3.95 -3.08 -13.36
C LEU A 54 -2.83 -2.21 -12.76
N PRO A 55 -1.63 -2.10 -13.37
CA PRO A 55 -0.58 -1.25 -12.84
C PRO A 55 -0.99 0.23 -12.82
N LEU A 56 -1.72 0.68 -13.86
CA LEU A 56 -2.18 2.07 -13.95
C LEU A 56 -3.19 2.38 -12.84
N ILE A 57 -4.14 1.48 -12.59
CA ILE A 57 -5.13 1.63 -11.52
C ILE A 57 -4.44 1.59 -10.16
N GLY A 58 -3.65 0.55 -9.89
CA GLY A 58 -2.97 0.38 -8.60
C GLY A 58 -2.06 1.58 -8.28
N TYR A 59 -1.10 1.88 -9.16
CA TYR A 59 -0.16 2.97 -8.93
C TYR A 59 -0.80 4.36 -9.03
N GLY A 60 -1.79 4.56 -9.90
CA GLY A 60 -2.47 5.85 -10.03
C GLY A 60 -3.11 6.29 -8.73
N PHE A 61 -3.85 5.39 -8.07
CA PHE A 61 -4.46 5.67 -6.77
C PHE A 61 -3.42 5.77 -5.65
N ALA A 62 -2.43 4.86 -5.61
CA ALA A 62 -1.38 4.90 -4.60
C ALA A 62 -0.57 6.21 -4.64
N TRP A 63 -0.15 6.63 -5.83
CA TRP A 63 0.63 7.87 -6.02
C TRP A 63 -0.20 9.12 -5.72
N ALA A 64 -1.50 9.13 -6.02
CA ALA A 64 -2.39 10.21 -5.59
C ALA A 64 -2.43 10.32 -4.05
N GLY A 65 -2.41 9.18 -3.35
CA GLY A 65 -2.27 9.08 -1.90
C GLY A 65 -0.98 9.72 -1.40
N HIS A 66 0.15 9.21 -1.89
CA HIS A 66 1.48 9.65 -1.51
C HIS A 66 1.73 11.12 -1.81
N PHE A 67 1.50 11.58 -3.05
CA PHE A 67 1.83 12.95 -3.43
C PHE A 67 0.81 13.97 -2.91
N GLY A 68 -0.47 13.61 -2.84
CA GLY A 68 -1.53 14.51 -2.39
C GLY A 68 -1.64 14.66 -0.87
N PHE A 69 -1.49 13.56 -0.13
CA PHE A 69 -1.82 13.53 1.30
C PHE A 69 -0.62 13.32 2.21
N GLU A 70 0.27 12.38 1.87
CA GLU A 70 1.46 12.11 2.69
C GLU A 70 2.63 13.06 2.35
N LYS A 71 2.66 13.53 1.11
CA LYS A 71 3.71 14.39 0.53
C LYS A 71 5.12 13.78 0.60
N ASN A 72 5.20 12.46 0.43
CA ASN A 72 6.45 11.70 0.35
C ASN A 72 6.65 11.06 -1.03
N ARG A 73 7.81 10.45 -1.23
CA ARG A 73 8.07 9.62 -2.43
C ARG A 73 7.74 8.16 -2.11
N PRO A 74 6.93 7.47 -2.92
CA PRO A 74 6.61 6.07 -2.72
C PRO A 74 7.84 5.18 -2.52
N ALA A 75 7.79 4.33 -1.51
CA ALA A 75 8.84 3.33 -1.24
C ALA A 75 9.04 2.35 -2.41
N THR A 76 8.03 2.20 -3.29
CA THR A 76 8.05 1.33 -4.48
C THR A 76 9.23 1.63 -5.40
N PHE A 77 9.73 2.86 -5.44
CA PHE A 77 10.91 3.21 -6.25
C PHE A 77 12.21 2.56 -5.76
N GLN A 78 12.25 2.15 -4.49
CA GLN A 78 13.41 1.47 -3.89
C GLN A 78 13.12 -0.01 -3.63
N TYR A 79 11.89 -0.34 -3.21
CA TYR A 79 11.47 -1.67 -2.80
C TYR A 79 10.19 -2.10 -3.51
N PRO A 80 10.19 -2.30 -4.85
CA PRO A 80 8.97 -2.52 -5.61
C PRO A 80 8.16 -3.73 -5.13
N PHE A 81 8.82 -4.85 -4.88
CA PHE A 81 8.15 -6.07 -4.42
C PHE A 81 7.63 -5.98 -2.99
N TYR A 82 8.40 -5.38 -2.07
CA TYR A 82 7.94 -5.21 -0.68
C TYR A 82 6.84 -4.17 -0.59
N SER A 83 6.87 -3.10 -1.39
CA SER A 83 5.78 -2.13 -1.47
C SER A 83 4.50 -2.76 -1.99
N LEU A 84 4.58 -3.57 -3.06
CA LEU A 84 3.42 -4.30 -3.57
C LEU A 84 2.85 -5.26 -2.51
N LEU A 85 3.71 -6.02 -1.83
CA LEU A 85 3.27 -6.88 -0.73
C LEU A 85 2.67 -6.06 0.42
N GLY A 86 3.28 -4.91 0.73
CA GLY A 86 2.84 -3.96 1.73
C GLY A 86 1.41 -3.46 1.50
N ASP A 87 1.04 -3.17 0.25
CA ASP A 87 -0.33 -2.76 -0.10
C ASP A 87 -1.36 -3.83 0.32
N TRP A 88 -1.07 -5.09 0.04
CA TRP A 88 -1.96 -6.21 0.38
C TRP A 88 -1.99 -6.50 1.87
N VAL A 89 -0.83 -6.47 2.55
CA VAL A 89 -0.76 -6.70 4.00
C VAL A 89 -1.45 -5.56 4.76
N MET A 90 -1.29 -4.32 4.31
CA MET A 90 -1.98 -3.16 4.90
C MET A 90 -3.48 -3.22 4.69
N LEU A 91 -3.95 -3.68 3.52
CA LEU A 91 -5.37 -3.93 3.28
C LEU A 91 -5.90 -5.06 4.18
N LYS A 92 -5.18 -6.17 4.28
CA LYS A 92 -5.53 -7.29 5.18
C LYS A 92 -5.60 -6.84 6.63
N ASP A 93 -4.64 -6.05 7.10
CA ASP A 93 -4.62 -5.52 8.47
C ASP A 93 -5.77 -4.54 8.72
N ALA A 94 -6.19 -3.76 7.72
CA ALA A 94 -7.35 -2.89 7.82
C ALA A 94 -8.65 -3.69 7.95
N VAL A 95 -8.81 -4.75 7.14
CA VAL A 95 -10.01 -5.61 7.15
C VAL A 95 -10.09 -6.46 8.42
N THR A 96 -8.95 -6.94 8.93
CA THR A 96 -8.87 -7.76 10.15
C THR A 96 -8.87 -6.94 11.45
N GLY A 97 -8.77 -5.60 11.36
CA GLY A 97 -8.72 -4.70 12.52
C GLY A 97 -7.36 -4.63 13.22
N GLU A 98 -6.33 -5.30 12.70
CA GLU A 98 -4.96 -5.27 13.26
C GLU A 98 -4.24 -3.92 13.01
N LEU A 99 -4.65 -3.17 11.99
CA LEU A 99 -3.93 -1.99 11.52
C LEU A 99 -3.74 -0.92 12.59
N ASP A 100 -4.79 -0.61 13.35
CA ASP A 100 -4.74 0.47 14.35
C ASP A 100 -3.76 0.15 15.48
N ALA A 101 -3.66 -1.12 15.88
CA ALA A 101 -2.68 -1.56 16.87
C ALA A 101 -1.25 -1.40 16.35
N LYS A 102 -0.99 -1.81 15.09
CA LYS A 102 0.33 -1.67 14.45
C LYS A 102 0.72 -0.21 14.25
N LEU A 103 -0.21 0.66 13.83
CA LEU A 103 0.04 2.10 13.68
C LEU A 103 0.38 2.79 15.01
N LYS A 104 -0.26 2.37 16.12
CA LYS A 104 0.07 2.91 17.46
C LYS A 104 1.49 2.55 17.89
N GLN A 105 1.99 1.38 17.54
CA GLN A 105 3.37 0.97 17.85
C GLN A 105 4.42 1.82 17.13
N LEU A 106 4.06 2.51 16.03
CA LEU A 106 4.94 3.43 15.30
C LEU A 106 5.02 4.82 15.94
N GLN A 107 4.11 5.16 16.86
CA GLN A 107 4.21 6.42 17.59
C GLN A 107 5.31 6.27 18.66
N PRO A 108 6.20 7.26 18.82
CA PRO A 108 7.13 7.22 19.95
C PRO A 108 6.33 7.04 21.24
N GLN A 109 6.70 6.07 22.07
CA GLN A 109 6.05 5.89 23.37
C GLN A 109 6.07 7.23 24.12
N PRO A 110 4.97 7.63 24.77
CA PRO A 110 5.01 8.79 25.65
C PRO A 110 6.12 8.55 26.68
N ARG A 111 7.10 9.47 26.75
CA ARG A 111 8.11 9.42 27.82
C ARG A 111 7.34 9.48 29.14
N ARG A 112 7.43 8.41 29.92
CA ARG A 112 6.95 8.39 31.31
C ARG A 112 7.74 9.36 32.16
#